data_AF-A0A5D4JNK4-F1
#
_entry.id   AF-A0A5D4JNK4-F1
#
_cell.length_a   1.000
_cell.length_b   1.000
_cell.length_c   1.000
_cell.angle_alpha   90.00
_cell.angle_beta   90.00
_cell.angle_gamma   90.00
#
_symmetry.space_group_name_H-M   'P 1'
#
loop_
_entity.id
_entity.type
_entity.pdbx_description
1 polymer ?
#
loop_
_entity_poly.entity_id
_entity_poly.type
_entity_poly.pdbx_seq_one_letter_code
_entity_poly.pdbx_strand_id
1 'polypeptide(L)'
;MTTAIIIIAVVAVAAIAAFLLLRGRLTGGRGLRSRFGPEYDRVVARHGGDTEAAERELGDRVKRHGAIEERPLTEEARARYAARWAGAQELFVESPERSLAEADALLADLSRERGFPDGDDFEDRTDALSVHHAAHVDGYRRVHGARRGDAGTEEMREALVEARKLFGALLAGGGSGRQYADRHLVKGRGTS
;
A
#
# COMPACT_ATOMS: atom_id res chain seq x y z
N MET A 1 -0.13 29.53 -28.27
CA MET A 1 -0.38 28.10 -28.52
C MET A 1 -0.02 27.24 -27.30
N THR A 2 1.14 27.44 -26.68
CA THR A 2 1.55 26.75 -25.43
C THR A 2 0.60 26.96 -24.25
N THR A 3 0.09 28.18 -24.03
CA THR A 3 -0.88 28.49 -22.97
C THR A 3 -2.21 27.75 -23.14
N ALA A 4 -2.72 27.63 -24.37
CA ALA A 4 -3.94 26.87 -24.65
C ALA A 4 -3.79 25.37 -24.36
N ILE A 5 -2.63 24.79 -24.68
CA ILE A 5 -2.32 23.38 -24.41
C ILE A 5 -2.23 23.10 -22.90
N ILE A 6 -1.60 24.00 -22.13
CA ILE A 6 -1.49 23.87 -20.67
C ILE A 6 -2.88 23.93 -20.02
N ILE A 7 -3.73 24.85 -20.45
CA ILE A 7 -5.09 24.98 -19.91
C ILE A 7 -5.92 23.72 -20.21
N ILE A 8 -5.83 23.18 -21.43
CA ILE A 8 -6.54 21.93 -21.80
C ILE A 8 -6.04 20.74 -20.98
N ALA A 9 -4.72 20.63 -20.76
CA ALA A 9 -4.16 19.55 -19.94
C ALA A 9 -4.62 19.65 -18.47
N VAL A 10 -4.64 20.85 -17.90
CA VAL A 10 -5.13 21.09 -16.53
C VAL A 10 -6.62 20.78 -16.40
N VAL A 11 -7.44 21.20 -17.37
CA VAL A 11 -8.87 20.91 -17.41
C VAL A 11 -9.14 19.42 -17.59
N ALA A 12 -8.35 18.71 -18.40
CA ALA A 12 -8.48 17.26 -18.58
C ALA A 12 -8.12 16.50 -17.30
N VAL A 13 -7.04 16.88 -16.61
CA VAL A 13 -6.66 16.28 -15.32
C VAL A 13 -7.72 16.56 -14.25
N ALA A 14 -8.24 17.80 -14.19
CA ALA A 14 -9.32 18.16 -13.27
C ALA A 14 -10.63 17.40 -13.57
N ALA A 15 -10.95 17.19 -14.85
CA ALA A 15 -12.13 16.43 -15.26
C ALA A 15 -11.99 14.93 -14.93
N ILE A 16 -10.81 14.34 -15.10
CA ILE A 16 -10.52 12.96 -14.71
C ILE A 16 -10.61 12.81 -13.19
N ALA A 17 -10.03 13.75 -12.44
CA ALA A 17 -10.12 13.77 -10.98
C ALA A 17 -11.58 13.89 -10.51
N ALA A 18 -12.35 14.81 -11.09
CA ALA A 18 -13.78 14.97 -10.80
C ALA A 18 -14.59 13.72 -11.15
N PHE A 19 -14.29 13.07 -12.27
CA PHE A 19 -14.96 11.83 -12.70
C PHE A 19 -14.67 10.65 -11.76
N LEU A 20 -13.42 10.51 -11.29
CA LEU A 20 -13.04 9.50 -10.30
C LEU A 20 -13.71 9.75 -8.94
N LEU A 21 -13.82 11.01 -8.52
CA LEU A 21 -14.52 11.41 -7.29
C LEU A 21 -16.04 11.15 -7.39
N LEU A 22 -16.63 11.38 -8.57
CA LEU A 22 -18.07 11.18 -8.78
C LEU A 22 -18.45 9.69 -8.83
N ARG A 23 -17.56 8.82 -9.34
CA ARG A 23 -17.76 7.35 -9.28
C ARG A 23 -17.85 6.82 -7.84
N GLY A 24 -17.20 7.48 -6.88
CA GLY A 24 -17.24 7.12 -5.47
C GLY A 24 -18.58 7.39 -4.78
N ARG A 25 -19.42 8.30 -5.32
CA ARG A 25 -20.67 8.72 -4.66
C ARG A 25 -21.90 7.84 -4.91
N LEU A 26 -21.89 6.97 -5.92
CA LEU A 26 -23.12 6.28 -6.38
C LEU A 26 -23.24 4.81 -5.92
N THR A 27 -22.28 4.26 -5.19
CA THR A 27 -22.21 2.83 -4.86
C THR A 27 -21.81 2.57 -3.40
N GLY A 28 -22.49 3.24 -2.46
CA GLY A 28 -22.15 3.30 -1.03
C GLY A 28 -21.56 2.02 -0.42
N GLY A 29 -22.25 0.88 -0.56
CA GLY A 29 -21.74 -0.40 -0.03
C GLY A 29 -21.01 -1.31 -1.01
N ARG A 30 -21.55 -1.52 -2.23
CA ARG A 30 -20.93 -2.40 -3.23
C ARG A 30 -19.56 -1.91 -3.69
N GLY A 31 -19.37 -0.59 -3.76
CA GLY A 31 -18.09 0.01 -4.13
C GLY A 31 -17.02 -0.20 -3.06
N LEU A 32 -17.39 -0.02 -1.78
CA LEU A 32 -16.47 -0.24 -0.66
C LEU A 32 -16.10 -1.72 -0.53
N ARG A 33 -17.08 -2.62 -0.60
CA ARG A 33 -16.80 -4.07 -0.58
C ARG A 33 -15.88 -4.51 -1.72
N SER A 34 -16.11 -4.01 -2.93
CA SER A 34 -15.23 -4.30 -4.07
C SER A 34 -13.83 -3.72 -3.92
N ARG A 35 -13.69 -2.56 -3.27
CA ARG A 35 -12.39 -1.89 -3.07
C ARG A 35 -11.58 -2.54 -1.96
N PHE A 36 -12.21 -2.79 -0.82
CA PHE A 36 -11.54 -3.29 0.39
C PHE A 36 -11.44 -4.81 0.42
N GLY A 37 -12.31 -5.53 -0.30
CA GLY A 37 -12.27 -6.99 -0.37
C GLY A 37 -12.31 -7.62 1.03
N PRO A 38 -11.34 -8.49 1.40
CA PRO A 38 -11.29 -9.09 2.74
C PRO A 38 -11.27 -8.08 3.90
N GLU A 39 -10.72 -6.88 3.69
CA GLU A 39 -10.70 -5.83 4.72
C GLU A 39 -12.12 -5.34 5.04
N TYR A 40 -13.05 -5.36 4.07
CA TYR A 40 -14.45 -5.03 4.33
C TYR A 40 -15.05 -6.00 5.34
N ASP A 41 -14.91 -7.31 5.07
CA ASP A 41 -15.47 -8.35 5.93
C ASP A 41 -14.83 -8.30 7.34
N ARG A 42 -13.54 -7.96 7.44
CA ARG A 42 -12.84 -7.73 8.72
C ARG A 42 -13.43 -6.55 9.50
N VAL A 43 -13.64 -5.41 8.86
CA VAL A 43 -14.18 -4.22 9.54
C VAL A 43 -15.64 -4.44 9.96
N VAL A 44 -16.45 -5.13 9.14
CA VAL A 44 -17.80 -5.57 9.53
C VAL A 44 -17.75 -6.48 10.75
N ALA A 45 -16.85 -7.45 10.80
CA ALA A 45 -16.69 -8.34 11.96
C ALA A 45 -16.27 -7.57 13.22
N ARG A 46 -15.39 -6.56 13.09
CA ARG A 46 -14.98 -5.67 14.20
C ARG A 46 -16.16 -4.87 14.76
N HIS A 47 -17.13 -4.50 13.92
CA HIS A 47 -18.38 -3.84 14.31
C HIS A 47 -19.51 -4.81 14.67
N GLY A 48 -19.20 -6.08 14.97
CA GLY A 48 -20.21 -7.06 15.39
C GLY A 48 -21.25 -7.40 14.32
N GLY A 49 -20.92 -7.20 13.04
CA GLY A 49 -21.84 -7.40 11.93
C GLY A 49 -22.60 -6.13 11.50
N ASP A 50 -22.41 -5.00 12.17
CA ASP A 50 -23.00 -3.73 11.75
C ASP A 50 -22.32 -3.19 10.48
N THR A 51 -22.96 -3.49 9.35
CA THR A 51 -22.49 -3.04 8.04
C THR A 51 -22.53 -1.52 7.85
N GLU A 52 -23.45 -0.80 8.48
CA GLU A 52 -23.55 0.65 8.31
C GLU A 52 -22.39 1.36 9.02
N ALA A 53 -22.09 0.92 10.26
CA ALA A 53 -20.94 1.41 11.01
C ALA A 53 -19.62 1.12 10.27
N ALA A 54 -19.47 -0.09 9.73
CA ALA A 54 -18.30 -0.49 8.97
C ALA A 54 -18.13 0.32 7.67
N GLU A 55 -19.20 0.52 6.89
CA GLU A 55 -19.15 1.32 5.66
C GLU A 55 -18.84 2.78 5.95
N ARG A 56 -19.33 3.34 7.07
CA ARG A 56 -19.01 4.69 7.52
C ARG A 56 -17.51 4.83 7.82
N GLU A 57 -16.96 3.92 8.61
CA GLU A 57 -15.52 3.92 8.94
C GLU A 57 -14.66 3.78 7.68
N LEU A 58 -14.96 2.81 6.80
CA LEU A 58 -14.22 2.61 5.55
C LEU A 58 -14.34 3.84 4.63
N GLY A 59 -15.52 4.45 4.56
CA GLY A 59 -15.73 5.70 3.85
C GLY A 59 -14.86 6.84 4.38
N ASP A 60 -14.71 6.94 5.70
CA ASP A 60 -13.87 7.96 6.34
C ASP A 60 -12.38 7.70 6.13
N ARG A 61 -11.93 6.44 6.11
CA ARG A 61 -10.57 6.09 5.68
C ARG A 61 -10.29 6.56 4.25
N VAL A 62 -11.22 6.31 3.32
CA VAL A 62 -11.09 6.76 1.92
C VAL A 62 -11.05 8.29 1.83
N LYS A 63 -11.88 9.00 2.60
CA LYS A 63 -11.85 10.47 2.64
C LYS A 63 -10.50 11.00 3.14
N ARG A 64 -9.94 10.39 4.19
CA ARG A 64 -8.67 10.82 4.80
C ARG A 64 -7.44 10.49 3.93
N HIS A 65 -7.39 9.27 3.40
CA HIS A 65 -6.16 8.71 2.82
C HIS A 65 -6.27 8.41 1.32
N GLY A 66 -7.44 8.56 0.70
CA GLY A 66 -7.66 8.22 -0.71
C GLY A 66 -6.88 9.08 -1.71
N ALA A 67 -6.40 10.24 -1.29
CA ALA A 67 -5.58 11.15 -2.10
C ALA A 67 -4.07 10.92 -1.98
N ILE A 68 -3.63 9.91 -1.20
CA ILE A 68 -2.20 9.57 -1.10
C ILE A 68 -1.70 9.10 -2.47
N GLU A 69 -0.63 9.73 -2.94
CA GLU A 69 0.10 9.32 -4.13
C GLU A 69 1.37 8.57 -3.69
N GLU A 70 1.48 7.31 -4.07
CA GLU A 70 2.63 6.50 -3.66
C GLU A 70 3.92 6.92 -4.39
N ARG A 71 4.96 7.27 -3.64
CA ARG A 71 6.23 7.79 -4.16
C ARG A 71 7.13 6.67 -4.69
N PRO A 72 7.58 6.70 -5.96
CA PRO A 72 8.42 5.65 -6.53
C PRO A 72 9.71 5.45 -5.73
N LEU A 73 10.09 4.19 -5.51
CA LEU A 73 11.37 3.85 -4.91
C LEU A 73 12.47 3.91 -5.96
N THR A 74 13.66 4.37 -5.56
CA THR A 74 14.87 4.18 -6.37
C THR A 74 15.24 2.70 -6.41
N GLU A 75 16.07 2.31 -7.39
CA GLU A 75 16.52 0.92 -7.49
C GLU A 75 17.38 0.53 -6.28
N GLU A 76 18.20 1.47 -5.79
CA GLU A 76 19.02 1.29 -4.60
C GLU A 76 18.16 1.09 -3.35
N ALA A 77 17.08 1.86 -3.20
CA ALA A 77 16.13 1.69 -2.10
C ALA A 77 15.45 0.32 -2.18
N ARG A 78 15.01 -0.10 -3.37
CA ARG A 78 14.43 -1.44 -3.58
C ARG A 78 15.39 -2.54 -3.18
N ALA A 79 16.63 -2.49 -3.65
CA ALA A 79 17.65 -3.47 -3.32
C ALA A 79 17.94 -3.51 -1.81
N ARG A 80 18.04 -2.35 -1.16
CA ARG A 80 18.22 -2.22 0.30
C ARG A 80 17.08 -2.87 1.07
N TYR A 81 15.83 -2.57 0.72
CA TYR A 81 14.66 -3.15 1.39
C TYR A 81 14.54 -4.66 1.15
N ALA A 82 14.83 -5.13 -0.07
CA ALA A 82 14.85 -6.55 -0.39
C ALA A 82 15.89 -7.31 0.45
N ALA A 83 17.10 -6.76 0.58
CA ALA A 83 18.16 -7.34 1.41
C ALA A 83 17.77 -7.36 2.90
N ARG A 84 17.23 -6.25 3.43
CA ARG A 84 16.75 -6.19 4.82
C ARG A 84 15.64 -7.23 5.08
N TRP A 85 14.72 -7.41 4.14
CA TRP A 85 13.65 -8.40 4.26
C TRP A 85 14.21 -9.82 4.30
N ALA A 86 15.15 -10.15 3.40
CA ALA A 86 15.81 -11.46 3.40
C ALA A 86 16.53 -11.72 4.74
N GLY A 87 17.27 -10.73 5.26
CA GLY A 87 17.93 -10.83 6.56
C GLY A 87 16.95 -11.04 7.71
N ALA A 88 15.79 -10.39 7.69
CA ALA A 88 14.74 -10.64 8.68
C ALA A 88 14.21 -12.08 8.61
N GLN A 89 14.05 -12.65 7.41
CA GLN A 89 13.61 -14.04 7.24
C GLN A 89 14.66 -15.05 7.72
N GLU A 90 15.94 -14.80 7.46
CA GLU A 90 17.04 -15.65 7.93
C GLU A 90 17.15 -15.61 9.46
N LEU A 91 17.03 -14.41 10.05
CA LEU A 91 17.04 -14.21 11.50
C LEU A 91 15.94 -14.98 12.22
N PHE A 92 14.84 -15.33 11.54
CA PHE A 92 13.72 -16.05 12.15
C PHE A 92 14.14 -17.39 12.75
N VAL A 93 15.14 -18.07 12.16
CA VAL A 93 15.62 -19.37 12.67
C VAL A 93 16.34 -19.21 14.00
N GLU A 94 17.05 -18.10 14.19
CA GLU A 94 17.82 -17.81 15.40
C GLU A 94 16.98 -17.12 16.48
N SER A 95 16.14 -16.16 16.08
CA SER A 95 15.24 -15.42 16.96
C SER A 95 13.99 -14.97 16.18
N PRO A 96 12.88 -15.73 16.31
CA PRO A 96 11.58 -15.35 15.75
C PRO A 96 11.12 -13.95 16.18
N GLU A 97 11.35 -13.58 17.44
CA GLU A 97 10.91 -12.31 18.02
C GLU A 97 11.64 -11.13 17.37
N ARG A 98 12.97 -11.25 17.21
CA ARG A 98 13.76 -10.20 16.55
C ARG A 98 13.44 -10.12 15.07
N SER A 99 13.23 -11.26 14.40
CA SER A 99 12.77 -11.30 13.01
C SER A 99 11.47 -10.53 12.81
N LEU A 100 10.48 -10.73 13.69
CA LEU A 100 9.22 -9.99 13.63
C LEU A 100 9.39 -8.50 13.92
N ALA A 101 10.24 -8.14 14.88
CA ALA A 101 10.54 -6.75 15.17
C ALA A 101 11.18 -6.04 13.96
N GLU A 102 12.10 -6.70 13.27
CA GLU A 102 12.70 -6.18 12.04
C GLU A 102 11.68 -6.08 10.90
N ALA A 103 10.80 -7.07 10.75
CA ALA A 103 9.74 -7.03 9.74
C ALA A 103 8.75 -5.88 9.98
N ASP A 104 8.32 -5.66 11.23
CA ASP A 104 7.43 -4.56 11.63
C ASP A 104 8.07 -3.20 11.33
N ALA A 105 9.33 -3.02 11.72
CA ALA A 105 10.09 -1.80 11.47
C ALA A 105 10.32 -1.56 9.98
N LEU A 106 10.62 -2.61 9.22
CA LEU A 106 10.84 -2.54 7.78
C LEU A 106 9.56 -2.13 7.03
N LEU A 107 8.40 -2.70 7.37
CA LEU A 107 7.12 -2.31 6.78
C LEU A 107 6.75 -0.86 7.12
N ALA A 108 7.01 -0.43 8.36
CA ALA A 108 6.84 0.96 8.77
C ALA A 108 7.74 1.90 7.94
N ASP A 109 9.03 1.59 7.81
CA ASP A 109 9.98 2.37 7.02
C ASP A 109 9.59 2.44 5.54
N LEU A 110 9.27 1.30 4.96
CA LEU A 110 8.94 1.20 3.55
C LEU A 110 7.64 1.97 3.23
N SER A 111 6.61 1.81 4.04
CA SER A 111 5.35 2.56 3.85
C SER A 111 5.58 4.07 3.97
N ARG A 112 6.38 4.53 4.94
CA ARG A 112 6.76 5.94 5.05
C ARG A 112 7.51 6.46 3.82
N GLU A 113 8.51 5.70 3.32
CA GLU A 113 9.25 6.09 2.11
C GLU A 113 8.34 6.16 0.87
N ARG A 114 7.31 5.30 0.83
CA ARG A 114 6.25 5.30 -0.18
C ARG A 114 5.24 6.45 -0.02
N GLY A 115 5.32 7.26 1.03
CA GLY A 115 4.47 8.43 1.25
C GLY A 115 3.20 8.17 2.06
N PHE A 116 3.08 7.00 2.72
CA PHE A 116 2.05 6.75 3.72
C PHE A 116 2.39 7.46 5.04
N PRO A 117 1.38 7.72 5.92
CA PRO A 117 1.56 8.49 7.14
C PRO A 117 2.76 8.05 7.98
N ASP A 118 3.59 9.04 8.28
CA ASP A 118 4.86 8.96 8.99
C ASP A 118 4.68 8.79 10.52
N GLY A 119 3.47 9.01 11.02
CA GLY A 119 3.18 9.10 12.46
C GLY A 119 3.47 7.82 13.22
N ASP A 120 3.72 7.95 14.52
CA ASP A 120 3.95 6.82 15.45
C ASP A 120 2.71 5.93 15.63
N ASP A 121 1.54 6.37 15.15
CA ASP A 121 0.28 5.63 15.24
C ASP A 121 0.18 4.54 14.17
N PHE A 122 0.23 3.29 14.63
CA PHE A 122 0.04 2.10 13.82
C PHE A 122 -1.35 2.05 13.16
N GLU A 123 -2.40 2.50 13.84
CA GLU A 123 -3.76 2.42 13.29
C GLU A 123 -3.92 3.39 12.11
N ASP A 124 -3.47 4.64 12.21
CA ASP A 124 -3.55 5.60 11.09
C ASP A 124 -2.79 5.12 9.86
N ARG A 125 -1.60 4.53 10.06
CA ARG A 125 -0.83 3.93 8.96
C ARG A 125 -1.57 2.74 8.34
N THR A 126 -2.11 1.83 9.15
CA THR A 126 -2.84 0.68 8.60
C THR A 126 -4.16 1.06 7.95
N ASP A 127 -4.81 2.14 8.40
CA ASP A 127 -5.97 2.73 7.73
C ASP A 127 -5.61 3.31 6.37
N ALA A 128 -4.48 4.01 6.27
CA ALA A 128 -3.99 4.51 5.00
C ALA A 128 -3.62 3.34 4.06
N LEU A 129 -2.88 2.35 4.54
CA LEU A 129 -2.51 1.15 3.78
C LEU A 129 -3.74 0.34 3.36
N SER A 130 -4.80 0.29 4.16
CA SER A 130 -6.00 -0.46 3.79
C SER A 130 -6.75 0.16 2.62
N VAL A 131 -6.64 1.47 2.38
CA VAL A 131 -7.27 2.17 1.25
C VAL A 131 -6.62 1.84 -0.10
N HIS A 132 -5.32 1.50 -0.10
CA HIS A 132 -4.49 1.30 -1.30
C HIS A 132 -4.00 -0.15 -1.48
N HIS A 133 -3.83 -0.89 -0.38
CA HIS A 133 -3.34 -2.26 -0.32
C HIS A 133 -4.23 -3.17 0.56
N ALA A 134 -5.55 -3.00 0.44
CA ALA A 134 -6.56 -3.69 1.25
C ALA A 134 -6.38 -5.22 1.31
N ALA A 135 -5.99 -5.83 0.18
CA ALA A 135 -5.81 -7.29 0.10
C ALA A 135 -4.60 -7.82 0.88
N HIS A 136 -3.70 -6.95 1.35
CA HIS A 136 -2.41 -7.34 1.92
C HIS A 136 -2.14 -6.75 3.31
N VAL A 137 -2.89 -5.73 3.72
CA VAL A 137 -2.68 -5.02 5.00
C VAL A 137 -2.83 -5.92 6.23
N ASP A 138 -3.59 -7.02 6.13
CA ASP A 138 -3.76 -7.96 7.25
C ASP A 138 -2.43 -8.58 7.71
N GLY A 139 -1.53 -8.89 6.78
CA GLY A 139 -0.20 -9.43 7.12
C GLY A 139 0.60 -8.49 8.03
N TYR A 140 0.48 -7.17 7.82
CA TYR A 140 1.12 -6.19 8.70
C TYR A 140 0.50 -6.17 10.10
N ARG A 141 -0.83 -6.32 10.18
CA ARG A 141 -1.52 -6.42 11.49
C ARG A 141 -1.15 -7.67 12.26
N ARG A 142 -0.97 -8.80 11.57
CA ARG A 142 -0.49 -10.03 12.21
C ARG A 142 0.92 -9.86 12.77
N VAL A 143 1.84 -9.27 12.00
CA VAL A 143 3.21 -8.99 12.47
C VAL A 143 3.19 -8.06 13.69
N HIS A 144 2.43 -6.96 13.63
CA HIS A 144 2.37 -6.02 14.73
C HIS A 144 1.74 -6.61 16.00
N GLY A 145 0.67 -7.41 15.83
CA GLY A 145 0.01 -8.11 16.94
C GLY A 145 0.93 -9.15 17.58
N ALA A 146 1.55 -10.00 16.77
CA ALA A 146 2.46 -11.04 17.25
C ALA A 146 3.72 -10.47 17.92
N ARG A 147 4.21 -9.30 17.48
CA ARG A 147 5.31 -8.57 18.14
C ARG A 147 4.93 -8.01 19.51
N ARG A 148 3.67 -7.58 19.69
CA ARG A 148 3.17 -6.92 20.91
C ARG A 148 2.64 -7.90 21.95
N GLY A 149 2.26 -9.12 21.54
CA GLY A 149 1.67 -10.13 22.40
C GLY A 149 2.59 -11.35 22.63
N ASP A 150 2.03 -12.34 23.31
CA ASP A 150 2.69 -13.63 23.59
C ASP A 150 2.41 -14.64 22.45
N ALA A 151 2.72 -14.26 21.20
CA ALA A 151 2.52 -15.14 20.06
C ALA A 151 3.47 -16.35 20.12
N GLY A 152 2.99 -17.52 19.70
CA GLY A 152 3.84 -18.70 19.54
C GLY A 152 4.73 -18.58 18.30
N THR A 153 5.84 -19.31 18.25
CA THR A 153 6.75 -19.29 17.10
C THR A 153 6.06 -19.60 15.76
N GLU A 154 5.06 -20.50 15.74
CA GLU A 154 4.34 -20.80 14.50
C GLU A 154 3.42 -19.65 14.06
N GLU A 155 2.75 -18.99 15.00
CA GLU A 155 1.97 -17.78 14.71
C GLU A 155 2.86 -16.65 14.16
N MET A 156 4.06 -16.50 14.72
CA MET A 156 5.07 -15.57 14.20
C MET A 156 5.49 -15.93 12.77
N ARG A 157 5.68 -17.21 12.47
CA ARG A 157 6.00 -17.69 11.12
C ARG A 157 4.90 -17.31 10.13
N GLU A 158 3.64 -17.61 10.47
CA GLU A 158 2.49 -17.28 9.64
C GLU A 158 2.36 -15.77 9.41
N ALA A 159 2.55 -14.97 10.46
CA ALA A 159 2.53 -13.52 10.37
C ALA A 159 3.59 -13.00 9.38
N LEU A 160 4.83 -13.50 9.47
CA LEU A 160 5.91 -13.12 8.58
C LEU A 160 5.64 -13.51 7.11
N VAL A 161 5.07 -14.70 6.89
CA VAL A 161 4.67 -15.18 5.56
C VAL A 161 3.56 -14.30 4.96
N GLU A 162 2.52 -13.97 5.73
CA GLU A 162 1.43 -13.13 5.25
C GLU A 162 1.90 -11.69 4.97
N ALA A 163 2.78 -11.14 5.82
CA ALA A 163 3.37 -9.82 5.63
C ALA A 163 4.19 -9.69 4.34
N ARG A 164 4.73 -10.80 3.80
CA ARG A 164 5.49 -10.81 2.53
C ARG A 164 4.69 -10.23 1.36
N LYS A 165 3.37 -10.41 1.37
CA LYS A 165 2.47 -9.92 0.31
C LYS A 165 2.43 -8.39 0.30
N LEU A 166 2.27 -7.77 1.46
CA LEU A 166 2.30 -6.32 1.58
C LEU A 166 3.68 -5.76 1.25
N PHE A 167 4.73 -6.38 1.77
CA PHE A 167 6.10 -5.99 1.46
C PHE A 167 6.34 -5.99 -0.06
N GLY A 168 5.94 -7.07 -0.74
CA GLY A 168 6.05 -7.19 -2.20
C GLY A 168 5.27 -6.11 -2.96
N ALA A 169 4.05 -5.80 -2.53
CA ALA A 169 3.22 -4.77 -3.15
C ALA A 169 3.86 -3.37 -3.02
N LEU A 170 4.32 -3.01 -1.82
CA LEU A 170 5.00 -1.73 -1.56
C LEU A 170 6.34 -1.62 -2.31
N LEU A 171 7.05 -2.73 -2.46
CA LEU A 171 8.31 -2.80 -3.19
C LEU A 171 8.10 -2.67 -4.71
N ALA A 172 7.00 -3.18 -5.25
CA ALA A 172 6.71 -3.19 -6.69
C ALA A 172 6.21 -1.83 -7.21
N GLY A 173 5.50 -1.04 -6.39
CA GLY A 173 4.72 0.15 -6.77
C GLY A 173 5.47 1.35 -7.38
N GLY A 174 6.73 1.20 -7.77
CA GLY A 174 7.58 2.27 -8.31
C GLY A 174 7.93 2.20 -9.80
N GLY A 175 7.43 1.26 -10.61
CA GLY A 175 7.88 1.23 -12.01
C GLY A 175 7.30 0.15 -12.91
N SER A 176 6.15 0.43 -13.51
CA SER A 176 5.68 -0.30 -14.71
C SER A 176 5.12 0.61 -15.82
N GLY A 177 5.23 1.94 -15.69
CA GLY A 177 4.56 2.88 -16.59
C GLY A 177 5.42 3.86 -17.39
N ARG A 178 6.74 3.97 -17.16
CA ARG A 178 7.53 5.07 -17.75
C ARG A 178 8.91 4.74 -18.33
N GLN A 179 9.37 3.48 -18.26
CA GLN A 179 10.67 3.08 -18.84
C GLN A 179 10.59 2.40 -20.22
N TYR A 180 9.40 2.18 -20.78
CA TYR A 180 9.26 1.65 -22.15
C TYR A 180 9.24 2.73 -23.25
N ALA A 181 9.02 4.01 -22.91
CA ALA A 181 8.91 5.07 -23.89
C ALA A 181 10.27 5.65 -24.35
N ASP A 182 11.32 5.55 -23.53
CA ASP A 182 12.59 6.23 -23.82
C ASP A 182 13.62 5.36 -24.56
N ARG A 183 13.41 4.03 -24.60
CA ARG A 183 14.32 3.12 -25.29
C ARG A 183 14.03 2.96 -26.80
N HIS A 184 12.98 3.61 -27.32
CA HIS A 184 12.55 3.46 -28.71
C HIS A 184 12.86 4.67 -29.62
N LEU A 185 13.52 5.72 -29.11
CA LEU A 185 13.84 6.93 -29.88
C LEU A 185 15.33 7.12 -30.24
N VAL A 186 16.21 6.17 -29.91
CA VAL A 186 17.62 6.19 -30.30
C VAL A 186 17.97 4.99 -31.19
N LYS A 187 17.26 4.84 -32.32
CA LYS A 187 17.77 4.04 -33.45
C LYS A 187 17.20 4.52 -34.78
N GLY A 188 17.65 5.70 -35.19
CA GLY A 188 17.28 6.32 -36.46
C GLY A 188 18.32 7.32 -36.93
N ARG A 189 19.60 6.93 -36.98
CA ARG A 189 20.64 7.73 -37.63
C ARG A 189 21.67 6.82 -38.31
N GLY A 190 21.73 6.94 -39.63
CA GLY A 190 22.81 6.46 -40.50
C GLY A 190 22.61 5.03 -41.00
N THR A 191 22.36 4.83 -42.29
CA THR A 191 23.39 4.81 -43.36
C THR A 191 22.80 4.13 -44.59
N SER A 192 22.53 4.91 -45.65
CA SER A 192 22.99 4.74 -47.04
C SER A 192 22.22 5.70 -47.93
#